data_AF-A0A9P1HPH4-F1
#
_entry.id   AF-A0A9P1HPH4-F1
#
_cell.length_a   1.000
_cell.length_b   1.000
_cell.length_c   1.000
_cell.angle_alpha   90.00
_cell.angle_beta   90.00
_cell.angle_gamma   90.00
#
_symmetry.space_group_name_H-M   'P 1'
#
loop_
_entity.id
_entity.type
_entity.pdbx_description
1 polymer ?
#
loop_
_entity_poly.entity_id
_entity_poly.type
_entity_poly.pdbx_seq_one_letter_code
_entity_poly.pdbx_strand_id
1 'polypeptide(L)'
;MIAHRFAKVVARGLATKQVSEPKFSKSAAFMGRGRTVQSSQFQLDYYATDEFANKKIISALLSLTALVAYFGWLREPSDLDEVWSTPPHILTANLERKMLRNQIKEAEAKGQSTEYLQAQLEYVDVKEEALKIQFQDKSKKVGSV
;
A
#
# COMPACT_ATOMS: atom_id res chain seq x y z
N MET A 1 -8.87 -17.46 49.71
CA MET A 1 -8.54 -16.01 49.71
C MET A 1 -7.52 -15.75 48.61
N ILE A 2 -7.95 -15.20 47.48
CA ILE A 2 -7.11 -14.94 46.29
C ILE A 2 -6.77 -13.46 46.31
N ALA A 3 -5.50 -13.13 46.54
CA ALA A 3 -5.02 -11.75 46.59
C ALA A 3 -4.76 -11.22 45.17
N HIS A 4 -5.65 -10.38 44.65
CA HIS A 4 -5.43 -9.61 43.44
C HIS A 4 -4.36 -8.53 43.68
N ARG A 5 -3.15 -8.75 43.17
CA ARG A 5 -2.14 -7.68 43.02
C ARG A 5 -2.41 -6.90 41.74
N PHE A 6 -3.18 -5.82 41.86
CA PHE A 6 -3.28 -4.80 40.82
C PHE A 6 -1.93 -4.06 40.71
N ALA A 7 -1.25 -4.25 39.58
CA ALA A 7 -0.08 -3.45 39.22
C ALA A 7 -0.51 -1.99 39.02
N LYS A 8 -0.10 -1.11 39.94
CA LYS A 8 -0.16 0.34 39.73
C LYS A 8 0.80 0.70 38.60
N VAL A 9 0.28 0.83 37.39
CA VAL A 9 0.96 1.53 36.30
C VAL A 9 0.95 3.00 36.67
N VAL A 10 2.04 3.46 37.29
CA VAL A 10 2.27 4.89 37.52
C VAL A 10 2.56 5.51 36.16
N ALA A 11 1.56 6.15 35.59
CA ALA A 11 1.72 7.06 34.46
C ALA A 11 2.72 8.15 34.88
N ARG A 12 3.97 8.00 34.45
CA ARG A 12 4.96 9.08 34.47
C ARG A 12 4.49 10.09 33.43
N GLY A 13 3.70 11.05 33.90
CA GLY A 13 3.32 12.23 33.13
C GLY A 13 4.54 12.87 32.50
N LEU A 14 4.36 13.30 31.25
CA LEU A 14 5.29 14.05 30.43
C LEU A 14 5.88 15.21 31.25
N ALA A 15 7.09 15.03 31.78
CA ALA A 15 7.86 16.14 32.33
C ALA A 15 8.31 17.00 31.14
N THR A 16 7.59 18.08 30.88
CA THR A 16 8.04 19.11 29.95
C THR A 16 9.34 19.69 30.50
N LYS A 17 10.45 19.36 29.84
CA LYS A 17 11.76 19.95 30.13
C LYS A 17 11.59 21.46 29.92
N GLN A 18 11.62 22.25 31.00
CA GLN A 18 11.60 23.71 30.94
C GLN A 18 12.85 24.15 30.16
N VAL A 19 12.70 24.39 28.87
CA VAL A 19 13.76 24.89 28.01
C VAL A 19 13.93 26.36 28.38
N SER A 20 15.01 26.68 29.11
CA SER A 20 15.31 28.05 29.50
C SER A 20 15.42 28.94 28.26
N GLU A 21 14.64 30.01 28.22
CA GLU A 21 14.63 30.94 27.10
C GLU A 21 16.04 31.48 26.78
N PRO A 22 16.39 31.61 25.49
CA PRO A 22 17.70 32.08 25.08
C PRO A 22 17.88 33.54 25.48
N LYS A 23 18.71 33.79 26.51
CA LYS A 23 19.06 35.15 26.94
C LYS A 23 20.17 35.69 26.04
N PHE A 24 19.91 36.84 25.41
CA PHE A 24 20.88 37.55 24.56
C PHE A 24 22.21 37.82 25.28
N SER A 25 22.18 38.03 26.61
CA SER A 25 23.37 38.23 27.44
C SER A 25 24.34 37.05 27.47
N LYS A 26 23.91 35.86 27.04
CA LYS A 26 24.75 34.66 26.90
C LYS A 26 25.22 34.41 25.46
N SER A 27 24.84 35.28 24.51
CA SER A 27 25.22 35.12 23.11
C SER A 27 26.64 35.59 22.84
N ALA A 28 27.27 35.01 21.82
CA ALA A 28 28.61 35.40 21.35
C ALA A 28 28.69 36.87 20.95
N ALA A 29 27.60 37.41 20.41
CA ALA A 29 27.49 38.80 19.98
C ALA A 29 27.56 39.79 21.16
N PHE A 30 27.13 39.38 22.36
CA PHE A 30 27.13 40.24 23.54
C PHE A 30 28.46 40.21 24.32
N MET A 31 29.19 39.08 24.35
CA MET A 31 30.37 38.94 25.21
C MET A 31 31.66 39.59 24.67
N GLY A 32 31.70 40.02 23.41
CA GLY A 32 32.87 40.66 22.80
C GLY A 32 34.06 39.71 22.63
N ARG A 33 35.05 40.15 21.85
CA ARG A 33 36.21 39.33 21.45
C ARG A 33 37.12 39.09 22.67
N GLY A 34 37.24 37.84 23.14
CA GLY A 34 38.19 37.45 24.20
C GLY A 34 37.60 36.67 25.39
N ARG A 35 36.30 36.42 25.44
CA ARG A 35 35.67 35.54 26.45
C ARG A 35 35.17 34.23 25.84
N THR A 36 35.34 33.13 26.56
CA THR A 36 34.83 31.81 26.19
C THR A 36 33.30 31.84 26.15
N VAL A 37 32.76 31.87 24.93
CA VAL A 37 31.31 31.79 24.70
C VAL A 37 30.84 30.41 25.13
N GLN A 38 29.95 30.34 26.13
CA GLN A 38 29.21 29.10 26.38
C GLN A 38 28.28 28.87 25.20
N SER A 39 28.50 27.79 24.44
CA SER A 39 27.63 27.39 23.35
C SER A 39 26.19 27.30 23.86
N SER A 40 25.27 28.08 23.28
CA SER A 40 23.86 28.00 23.63
C SER A 40 23.36 26.58 23.36
N GLN A 41 22.89 25.88 24.40
CA GLN A 41 22.27 24.55 24.29
C GLN A 41 20.89 24.57 23.61
N PHE A 42 20.50 25.71 23.05
CA PHE A 42 19.19 25.93 22.47
C PHE A 42 19.19 25.46 21.02
N GLN A 43 18.58 24.30 20.77
CA GLN A 43 18.39 23.73 19.42
C GLN A 43 17.12 24.35 18.81
N LEU A 44 17.28 25.17 17.77
CA LEU A 44 16.18 25.90 17.11
C LEU A 44 15.38 25.06 16.11
N ASP A 45 15.87 23.86 15.73
CA ASP A 45 15.24 23.06 14.67
C ASP A 45 14.33 21.97 15.21
N TYR A 46 13.02 22.24 15.25
CA TYR A 46 11.98 21.24 15.52
C TYR A 46 12.09 20.02 14.61
N TYR A 47 12.41 20.24 13.33
CA TYR A 47 12.52 19.18 12.31
C TYR A 47 13.75 18.28 12.49
N ALA A 48 14.74 18.69 13.28
CA ALA A 48 15.93 17.92 13.59
C ALA A 48 15.80 17.11 14.90
N THR A 49 14.66 17.21 15.59
CA THR A 49 14.44 16.48 16.85
C THR A 49 13.98 15.04 16.61
N ASP A 50 14.40 14.13 17.49
CA ASP A 50 13.96 12.73 17.49
C ASP A 50 12.44 12.60 17.66
N GLU A 51 11.80 13.55 18.35
CA GLU A 51 10.35 13.61 18.51
C GLU A 51 9.63 13.77 17.17
N PHE A 52 10.17 14.62 16.28
CA PHE A 52 9.62 14.81 14.94
C PHE A 52 9.80 13.56 14.08
N ALA A 53 10.99 12.92 14.15
CA ALA A 53 11.26 11.68 13.44
C ALA A 53 10.29 10.55 13.85
N ASN A 54 10.07 10.38 15.16
CA ASN A 54 9.15 9.38 15.68
C ASN A 54 7.71 9.64 15.25
N LYS A 55 7.25 10.89 15.31
CA LYS A 55 5.89 11.26 14.85
C LYS A 55 5.70 11.02 13.36
N LYS A 56 6.73 11.27 12.53
CA LYS A 56 6.69 10.99 11.09
C LYS A 56 6.57 9.49 10.80
N ILE A 57 7.29 8.65 11.54
CA ILE A 57 7.20 7.19 11.37
C ILE A 57 5.82 6.70 11.82
N ILE A 58 5.32 7.18 12.95
CA ILE A 58 3.99 6.81 13.46
C ILE A 58 2.90 7.24 12.48
N SER A 59 2.97 8.45 11.91
CA SER A 59 1.98 8.92 10.95
C SER A 59 2.01 8.12 9.64
N ALA A 60 3.20 7.75 9.16
CA ALA A 60 3.35 6.88 7.99
C ALA A 60 2.82 5.46 8.24
N LEU A 61 3.06 4.91 9.43
CA LEU A 61 2.50 3.61 9.81
C LEU A 61 0.98 3.66 9.94
N LEU A 62 0.43 4.73 10.53
CA LEU A 62 -1.01 4.91 10.65
C LEU A 62 -1.68 5.07 9.28
N SER A 63 -1.08 5.82 8.36
CA SER A 63 -1.63 5.97 7.01
C SER A 63 -1.61 4.65 6.23
N LEU A 64 -0.53 3.87 6.33
CA LEU A 64 -0.44 2.55 5.72
C LEU A 64 -1.45 1.57 6.35
N THR A 65 -1.57 1.59 7.68
CA THR A 65 -2.52 0.74 8.42
C THR A 65 -3.95 1.07 8.05
N ALA A 66 -4.29 2.35 7.91
CA ALA A 66 -5.62 2.78 7.46
C ALA A 66 -5.93 2.28 6.04
N LEU A 67 -4.94 2.27 5.14
CA LEU A 67 -5.08 1.72 3.79
C LEU A 67 -5.34 0.21 3.85
N VAL A 68 -4.52 -0.55 4.60
CA VAL A 68 -4.71 -2.00 4.74
C VAL A 68 -6.05 -2.34 5.38
N ALA A 69 -6.47 -1.62 6.42
CA ALA A 69 -7.76 -1.82 7.07
C ALA A 69 -8.94 -1.50 6.13
N TYR A 70 -8.83 -0.44 5.32
CA TYR A 70 -9.83 -0.14 4.30
C TYR A 70 -9.95 -1.26 3.29
N PHE A 71 -8.84 -1.69 2.66
CA PHE A 71 -8.87 -2.74 1.63
C PHE A 71 -9.19 -4.13 2.17
N GLY A 72 -8.81 -4.43 3.41
CA GLY A 72 -8.95 -5.77 3.99
C GLY A 72 -10.23 -5.99 4.81
N TRP A 73 -10.83 -4.94 5.39
CA TRP A 73 -11.98 -5.09 6.28
C TRP A 73 -13.20 -4.26 5.90
N LEU A 74 -13.00 -3.00 5.47
CA LEU A 74 -14.11 -2.09 5.16
C LEU A 74 -14.54 -2.11 3.69
N ARG A 75 -13.66 -2.58 2.79
CA ARG A 75 -13.98 -2.73 1.38
C ARG A 75 -14.83 -3.99 1.21
N GLU A 76 -16.01 -3.80 0.61
CA GLU A 76 -16.86 -4.92 0.17
C GLU A 76 -16.03 -5.93 -0.66
N PRO A 77 -16.35 -7.23 -0.62
CA PRO A 77 -15.72 -8.23 -1.50
C PRO A 77 -16.06 -7.86 -2.95
N SER A 78 -15.17 -7.09 -3.56
CA SER A 78 -15.40 -6.39 -4.83
C SER A 78 -14.38 -6.91 -5.82
N ASP A 79 -14.88 -7.39 -6.96
CA ASP A 79 -14.34 -7.74 -8.28
C ASP A 79 -12.86 -8.13 -8.41
N LEU A 80 -11.93 -7.50 -7.69
CA LEU A 80 -10.55 -7.93 -7.56
C LEU A 80 -10.45 -9.29 -6.88
N ASP A 81 -11.17 -9.57 -5.78
CA ASP A 81 -11.09 -10.92 -5.19
C ASP A 81 -11.61 -11.99 -6.17
N GLU A 82 -12.64 -11.65 -6.96
CA GLU A 82 -13.09 -12.48 -8.07
C GLU A 82 -12.01 -12.64 -9.15
N VAL A 83 -11.30 -11.57 -9.54
CA VAL A 83 -10.18 -11.61 -10.50
C VAL A 83 -8.99 -12.44 -10.00
N TRP A 84 -8.71 -12.41 -8.70
CA TRP A 84 -7.61 -13.17 -8.11
C TRP A 84 -7.99 -14.62 -7.82
N SER A 85 -9.28 -14.91 -7.63
CA SER A 85 -9.81 -16.28 -7.50
C SER A 85 -10.21 -16.92 -8.83
N THR A 86 -10.40 -16.13 -9.90
CA THR A 86 -10.71 -16.68 -11.22
C THR A 86 -9.48 -17.39 -11.79
N PRO A 87 -9.65 -18.59 -12.36
CA PRO A 87 -8.59 -19.25 -13.08
C PRO A 87 -8.00 -18.35 -14.19
N PRO A 88 -6.67 -18.23 -14.29
CA PRO A 88 -6.01 -17.28 -15.18
C PRO A 88 -6.37 -17.46 -16.66
N HIS A 89 -6.75 -18.68 -17.07
CA HIS A 89 -7.16 -18.98 -18.45
C HIS A 89 -8.46 -18.26 -18.87
N ILE A 90 -9.36 -17.98 -17.92
CA ILE A 90 -10.61 -17.26 -18.19
C ILE A 90 -10.32 -15.76 -18.35
N LEU A 91 -9.39 -15.23 -17.55
CA LEU A 91 -9.03 -13.82 -17.60
C LEU A 91 -8.29 -13.45 -18.89
N THR A 92 -7.30 -14.26 -19.28
CA THR A 92 -6.49 -14.00 -20.46
C THR A 92 -7.31 -14.08 -21.74
N ALA A 93 -8.20 -15.07 -21.83
CA ALA A 93 -8.98 -15.28 -23.04
C ALA A 93 -10.11 -14.27 -23.20
N ASN A 94 -10.73 -13.79 -22.11
CA ASN A 94 -11.66 -12.66 -22.17
C ASN A 94 -10.98 -11.34 -22.61
N LEU A 95 -9.73 -11.10 -22.19
CA LEU A 95 -8.94 -9.96 -22.66
C LEU A 95 -8.61 -10.08 -24.16
N GLU A 96 -8.12 -11.23 -24.59
CA GLU A 96 -7.86 -11.53 -26.02
C GLU A 96 -9.14 -11.33 -26.86
N ARG A 97 -10.29 -11.84 -26.40
CA ARG A 97 -11.60 -11.67 -27.05
C ARG A 97 -12.03 -10.21 -27.15
N LYS A 98 -11.88 -9.42 -26.08
CA LYS A 98 -12.22 -7.99 -26.09
C LYS A 98 -11.30 -7.20 -27.03
N MET A 99 -10.01 -7.51 -27.03
CA MET A 99 -9.03 -6.87 -27.91
C MET A 99 -9.34 -7.16 -29.39
N LEU A 100 -9.55 -8.43 -29.75
CA LEU A 100 -9.90 -8.84 -31.11
C LEU A 100 -11.21 -8.21 -31.58
N ARG A 101 -12.24 -8.15 -30.73
CA ARG A 101 -13.51 -7.47 -31.05
C ARG A 101 -13.33 -5.98 -31.30
N ASN A 102 -12.48 -5.30 -30.52
CA ASN A 102 -12.18 -3.89 -30.75
C ASN A 102 -11.43 -3.69 -32.07
N GLN A 103 -10.46 -4.56 -32.37
CA GLN A 103 -9.72 -4.52 -33.64
C GLN A 103 -10.63 -4.77 -34.85
N ILE A 104 -11.57 -5.71 -34.75
CA ILE A 104 -12.58 -5.96 -35.79
C ILE A 104 -13.43 -4.72 -36.03
N LYS A 105 -13.95 -4.09 -34.96
CA LYS A 105 -14.74 -2.84 -35.07
C LYS A 105 -13.94 -1.70 -35.70
N GLU A 106 -12.66 -1.57 -35.35
CA GLU A 106 -11.77 -0.57 -35.95
C GLU A 106 -11.47 -0.87 -37.42
N ALA A 107 -11.26 -2.14 -37.78
CA ALA A 107 -11.01 -2.57 -39.14
C ALA A 107 -12.26 -2.41 -40.04
N GLU A 108 -13.45 -2.73 -39.52
CA GLU A 108 -14.75 -2.48 -40.17
C GLU A 108 -14.97 -0.98 -40.39
N ALA A 109 -14.69 -0.14 -39.37
CA ALA A 109 -14.77 1.31 -39.50
C ALA A 109 -13.78 1.88 -40.54
N LYS A 110 -12.66 1.19 -40.77
CA LYS A 110 -11.64 1.54 -41.77
C LYS A 110 -11.88 0.88 -43.14
N GLY A 111 -12.92 0.05 -43.29
CA GLY A 111 -13.24 -0.67 -44.51
C GLY A 111 -12.24 -1.78 -44.89
N GLN A 112 -11.51 -2.33 -43.92
CA GLN A 112 -10.53 -3.40 -44.13
C GLN A 112 -11.16 -4.79 -43.94
N SER A 113 -10.61 -5.81 -44.59
CA SER A 113 -11.09 -7.19 -44.46
C SER A 113 -10.86 -7.74 -43.04
N THR A 114 -11.91 -8.27 -42.41
CA THR A 114 -11.88 -8.76 -41.01
C THR A 114 -11.80 -10.28 -40.88
N GLU A 115 -11.78 -11.02 -41.99
CA GLU A 115 -11.77 -12.49 -42.02
C GLU A 115 -10.68 -13.12 -41.14
N TYR A 116 -9.45 -12.58 -41.20
CA TYR A 116 -8.34 -13.09 -40.39
C TYR A 116 -8.54 -12.84 -38.88
N LEU A 117 -9.15 -11.71 -38.50
CA LEU A 117 -9.41 -11.39 -37.11
C LEU A 117 -10.60 -12.20 -36.55
N GLN A 118 -11.58 -12.51 -37.40
CA GLN A 118 -12.69 -13.41 -37.05
C GLN A 118 -12.21 -14.84 -36.83
N ALA A 119 -11.34 -15.36 -37.71
CA ALA A 119 -10.74 -16.68 -37.53
C ALA A 119 -9.91 -16.78 -36.24
N GLN A 120 -9.19 -15.71 -35.87
CA GLN A 120 -8.50 -15.66 -34.58
C GLN A 120 -9.45 -15.65 -33.40
N LEU A 121 -10.60 -14.98 -33.51
CA LEU A 121 -11.62 -14.97 -32.47
C LEU A 121 -12.16 -16.39 -32.22
N GLU A 122 -12.47 -17.12 -33.29
CA GLU A 122 -12.93 -18.52 -33.22
C GLU A 122 -11.87 -19.45 -32.62
N TYR A 123 -10.59 -19.25 -32.96
CA TYR A 123 -9.50 -20.03 -32.40
C TYR A 123 -9.33 -19.84 -30.88
N VAL A 124 -9.52 -18.61 -30.40
CA VAL A 124 -9.49 -18.32 -28.94
C VAL A 124 -10.60 -19.07 -28.21
N ASP A 125 -11.78 -19.20 -28.81
CA ASP A 125 -12.91 -19.94 -28.22
C ASP A 125 -12.60 -21.45 -28.09
N VAL A 126 -12.02 -22.06 -29.14
CA VAL A 126 -11.58 -23.48 -29.09
C VAL A 126 -10.50 -23.70 -28.03
N LYS A 127 -9.56 -22.75 -27.89
CA LYS A 127 -8.50 -22.79 -26.87
C LYS A 127 -9.07 -22.71 -25.46
N GLU A 128 -10.09 -21.88 -25.21
CA GLU A 128 -10.79 -21.82 -23.92
C GLU A 128 -11.42 -23.17 -23.56
N GLU A 129 -12.13 -23.79 -24.51
CA GLU A 129 -12.79 -25.08 -24.31
C GLU A 129 -11.78 -26.20 -23.97
N ALA A 130 -10.67 -26.26 -24.71
CA ALA A 130 -9.61 -27.21 -24.47
C ALA A 130 -8.96 -27.03 -23.09
N LEU A 131 -8.69 -25.78 -22.69
CA LEU A 131 -8.11 -25.47 -21.38
C LEU A 131 -9.10 -25.81 -20.25
N LYS A 132 -10.39 -25.53 -20.42
CA LYS A 132 -11.44 -25.87 -19.45
C LYS A 132 -11.45 -27.37 -19.15
N ILE A 133 -11.33 -28.21 -20.17
CA ILE A 133 -11.24 -29.67 -20.02
C ILE A 133 -9.98 -30.06 -19.24
N GLN A 134 -8.82 -29.52 -19.61
CA GLN A 134 -7.55 -29.82 -18.91
C GLN A 134 -7.57 -29.44 -17.42
N PHE A 135 -8.19 -28.30 -17.07
CA PHE A 135 -8.29 -27.87 -15.68
C PHE A 135 -9.34 -28.66 -14.88
N GLN A 136 -10.44 -29.09 -15.50
CA GLN A 136 -11.40 -30.01 -14.87
C GLN A 136 -10.79 -31.38 -14.60
N ASP A 137 -9.96 -31.89 -15.51
CA ASP A 137 -9.27 -33.18 -15.29
C ASP A 137 -8.20 -33.10 -14.20
N LYS A 138 -7.49 -31.96 -14.10
CA LYS A 138 -6.53 -31.71 -13.02
C LYS A 138 -7.22 -31.57 -11.65
N SER A 139 -8.35 -30.87 -11.56
CA SER A 139 -9.05 -30.70 -10.28
C SER A 139 -9.62 -32.03 -9.75
N LYS A 140 -10.16 -32.88 -10.64
CA LYS A 140 -10.64 -34.23 -10.27
C LYS A 140 -9.54 -35.15 -9.76
N LYS A 141 -8.32 -35.06 -10.30
CA LYS A 141 -7.16 -35.86 -9.86
C LYS A 141 -6.62 -35.43 -8.49
N VAL A 142 -6.76 -34.16 -8.11
CA VAL A 142 -6.25 -33.64 -6.83
C VAL A 142 -7.22 -33.93 -5.68
N GLY A 143 -8.53 -34.04 -5.95
CA GLY A 143 -9.55 -34.38 -4.94
C GLY A 143 -9.74 -35.88 -4.65
N SER A 144 -8.96 -36.77 -5.29
CA SER A 144 -9.05 -38.22 -5.13
C SER A 144 -7.86 -38.82 -4.36
N VAL A 145 -7.17 -38.02 -3.55
CA VAL A 145 -6.09 -38.42 -2.64
C VAL A 145 -6.47 -37.98 -1.23
#